data_AF-A0A482XEF1-F1
#
_entry.id   AF-A0A482XEF1-F1
#
_cell.length_a   1.000
_cell.length_b   1.000
_cell.length_c   1.000
_cell.angle_alpha   90.00
_cell.angle_beta   90.00
_cell.angle_gamma   90.00
#
_symmetry.space_group_name_H-M   'P 1'
#
loop_
_entity.id
_entity.type
_entity.pdbx_description
1 polymer ?
#
loop_
_entity_poly.entity_id
_entity_poly.type
_entity_poly.pdbx_seq_one_letter_code
_entity_poly.pdbx_strand_id
1 'polypeptide(L)'
;MFLININLQAIGAMSFVHPTPIQAATIPVALMGRDICGCAATGTGKTAAYMLPTLERLIYKPLTGAPVTRVVVLVPTRELGVQVYSVTRQLAQFTKIDIALSVGGLDVKVQ
;
A
#
# COMPACT_ATOMS: atom_id res chain seq x y z
N MET A 1 -12.04 -12.15 6.34
CA MET A 1 -10.88 -11.54 7.04
C MET A 1 -11.18 -10.06 7.17
N PHE A 2 -11.26 -9.53 8.39
CA PHE A 2 -11.42 -8.10 8.63
C PHE A 2 -10.04 -7.43 8.74
N LEU A 3 -9.96 -6.13 8.45
CA LEU A 3 -8.72 -5.37 8.62
C LEU A 3 -8.34 -5.30 10.10
N ILE A 4 -7.05 -5.45 10.42
CA ILE A 4 -6.55 -5.24 11.78
C ILE A 4 -6.64 -3.77 12.20
N ASN A 5 -6.70 -3.56 13.53
CA ASN A 5 -6.91 -2.26 14.15
C ASN A 5 -5.92 -1.17 13.68
N ILE A 6 -4.66 -1.54 13.46
CA ILE A 6 -3.61 -0.60 13.03
C ILE A 6 -3.88 0.01 11.64
N ASN A 7 -4.49 -0.77 10.74
CA ASN A 7 -4.90 -0.28 9.42
C ASN A 7 -6.14 0.63 9.55
N LEU A 8 -7.05 0.33 10.48
CA LEU A 8 -8.19 1.21 10.77
C LEU A 8 -7.74 2.57 11.32
N GLN A 9 -6.68 2.62 12.13
CA GLN A 9 -6.10 3.88 12.60
C GLN A 9 -5.52 4.71 11.46
N ALA A 10 -4.78 4.08 10.53
CA ALA A 10 -4.23 4.76 9.35
C ALA A 10 -5.33 5.31 8.44
N ILE A 11 -6.38 4.51 8.17
CA ILE A 11 -7.55 4.90 7.37
C ILE A 11 -8.28 6.08 8.04
N GLY A 12 -8.47 6.03 9.35
CA GLY A 12 -9.07 7.12 10.14
C GLY A 12 -8.26 8.42 10.04
N ALA A 13 -6.92 8.34 10.18
CA ALA A 13 -6.04 9.50 10.06
C ALA A 13 -6.05 10.12 8.65
N MET A 14 -6.25 9.31 7.61
CA MET A 14 -6.39 9.76 6.22
C MET A 14 -7.82 10.25 5.89
N SER A 15 -8.74 10.28 6.86
CA SER A 15 -10.15 10.63 6.67
C SER A 15 -10.85 9.79 5.59
N PHE A 16 -10.46 8.52 5.44
CA PHE A 16 -11.10 7.58 4.53
C PHE A 16 -12.35 7.02 5.20
N VAL A 17 -13.50 7.66 4.96
CA VAL A 17 -14.78 7.29 5.60
C VAL A 17 -15.50 6.16 4.87
N HIS A 18 -15.48 6.17 3.54
CA HIS A 18 -16.11 5.16 2.69
C HIS A 18 -15.15 4.68 1.59
N PRO A 19 -15.10 3.37 1.30
CA PRO A 19 -14.27 2.86 0.23
C PRO A 19 -14.77 3.36 -1.13
N THR A 20 -13.86 3.73 -2.02
CA THR A 20 -14.20 4.01 -3.42
C THR A 20 -14.66 2.73 -4.14
N PRO A 21 -15.37 2.81 -5.29
CA PRO A 21 -15.85 1.61 -5.98
C PRO A 21 -14.77 0.58 -6.28
N ILE A 22 -13.57 1.02 -6.69
CA ILE A 22 -12.44 0.12 -6.93
C ILE A 22 -11.94 -0.52 -5.63
N GLN A 23 -11.87 0.22 -4.52
CA GLN A 23 -11.47 -0.31 -3.21
C GLN A 23 -12.47 -1.35 -2.70
N ALA A 24 -13.77 -1.06 -2.80
CA ALA A 24 -14.84 -1.97 -2.40
C ALA A 24 -14.81 -3.27 -3.21
N ALA A 25 -14.50 -3.18 -4.51
CA ALA A 25 -14.41 -4.34 -5.39
C ALA A 25 -13.14 -5.18 -5.16
N THR A 26 -11.99 -4.56 -4.87
CA THR A 26 -10.71 -5.27 -4.85
C THR A 26 -10.22 -5.65 -3.45
N ILE A 27 -10.43 -4.82 -2.42
CA ILE A 27 -9.84 -5.06 -1.08
C ILE A 27 -10.28 -6.41 -0.50
N PRO A 28 -11.58 -6.78 -0.46
CA PRO A 28 -12.00 -8.06 0.10
C PRO A 28 -11.39 -9.26 -0.63
N VAL A 29 -11.31 -9.18 -1.96
CA VAL A 29 -10.71 -10.22 -2.81
C VAL A 29 -9.20 -10.35 -2.54
N ALA A 30 -8.51 -9.22 -2.41
CA ALA A 30 -7.06 -9.19 -2.18
C ALA A 30 -6.71 -9.74 -0.81
N LEU A 31 -7.54 -9.46 0.22
CA LEU A 31 -7.38 -10.00 1.57
C LEU A 31 -7.46 -11.52 1.60
N MET A 32 -8.26 -12.13 0.73
CA MET A 32 -8.33 -13.60 0.57
C MET A 32 -7.07 -14.21 -0.08
N GLY A 33 -6.11 -13.38 -0.49
CA GLY A 33 -4.86 -13.86 -1.12
C GLY A 33 -5.02 -14.25 -2.58
N ARG A 34 -6.05 -13.73 -3.25
CA ARG A 34 -6.27 -13.94 -4.69
C ARG A 34 -5.61 -12.84 -5.50
N ASP A 35 -5.18 -13.20 -6.70
CA ASP A 35 -4.70 -12.25 -7.70
C ASP A 35 -5.85 -11.39 -8.24
N ILE A 36 -5.53 -10.13 -8.58
CA ILE A 36 -6.52 -9.14 -9.02
C ILE A 36 -5.97 -8.38 -10.22
N CYS A 37 -6.82 -8.24 -11.24
CA CYS A 37 -6.67 -7.22 -12.27
C CYS A 37 -7.73 -6.13 -12.03
N GLY A 38 -7.29 -4.91 -11.72
CA GLY A 38 -8.17 -3.78 -11.44
C GLY A 38 -8.02 -2.68 -12.47
N CYS A 39 -9.12 -2.25 -13.07
CA CYS A 39 -9.16 -1.11 -13.99
C CYS A 39 -10.11 -0.02 -13.45
N ALA A 40 -9.60 1.19 -13.31
CA ALA A 40 -10.38 2.37 -12.92
C ALA A 40 -9.67 3.64 -13.37
N ALA A 41 -10.41 4.75 -13.48
CA ALA A 41 -9.84 6.06 -13.83
C ALA A 41 -8.72 6.51 -12.85
N THR A 42 -7.85 7.42 -13.26
CA THR A 42 -6.84 8.04 -12.38
C THR A 42 -7.53 8.79 -11.24
N GLY A 43 -6.86 8.93 -10.09
CA GLY A 43 -7.42 9.62 -8.92
C GLY A 43 -8.52 8.87 -8.15
N THR A 44 -8.89 7.65 -8.54
CA THR A 44 -9.99 6.88 -7.90
C THR A 44 -9.60 6.07 -6.66
N GLY A 45 -8.40 6.28 -6.11
CA GLY A 45 -7.94 5.59 -4.90
C GLY A 45 -7.38 4.18 -5.12
N LYS A 46 -6.94 3.86 -6.34
CA LYS A 46 -6.31 2.56 -6.70
C LYS A 46 -5.11 2.20 -5.80
N THR A 47 -4.30 3.18 -5.41
CA THR A 47 -3.13 2.95 -4.55
C THR A 47 -3.51 2.30 -3.23
N ALA A 48 -4.49 2.85 -2.52
CA ALA A 48 -5.00 2.24 -1.29
C ALA A 48 -5.67 0.88 -1.56
N ALA A 49 -6.30 0.71 -2.73
CA ALA A 49 -6.99 -0.52 -3.11
C ALA A 49 -6.06 -1.74 -3.17
N TYR A 50 -4.79 -1.57 -3.57
CA TYR A 50 -3.79 -2.65 -3.52
C TYR A 50 -2.86 -2.58 -2.31
N MET A 51 -2.57 -1.39 -1.75
CA MET A 51 -1.66 -1.26 -0.61
C MET A 51 -2.26 -1.67 0.73
N LEU A 52 -3.53 -1.35 1.01
CA LEU A 52 -4.19 -1.77 2.25
C LEU A 52 -4.12 -3.29 2.49
N PRO A 53 -4.59 -4.14 1.54
CA PRO A 53 -4.51 -5.58 1.72
C PRO A 53 -3.07 -6.12 1.73
N THR A 54 -2.14 -5.41 1.08
CA THR A 54 -0.72 -5.76 1.09
C THR A 54 -0.10 -5.53 2.47
N LEU A 55 -0.31 -4.34 3.06
CA LEU A 55 0.16 -4.00 4.39
C LEU A 55 -0.47 -4.90 5.46
N GLU A 56 -1.78 -5.15 5.37
CA GLU A 56 -2.48 -6.12 6.22
C GLU A 56 -1.75 -7.47 6.28
N ARG A 57 -1.38 -8.01 5.11
CA ARG A 57 -0.69 -9.30 5.03
C ARG A 57 0.72 -9.27 5.62
N LEU A 58 1.44 -8.17 5.43
CA LEU A 58 2.78 -7.99 6.00
C LEU A 58 2.74 -7.88 7.53
N ILE A 59 1.73 -7.19 8.08
CA ILE A 59 1.57 -7.02 9.53
C ILE A 59 1.10 -8.32 10.18
N TYR A 60 0.17 -9.05 9.54
CA TYR A 60 -0.34 -10.32 10.05
C TYR A 60 0.73 -11.42 10.07
N LYS A 61 1.68 -11.40 9.12
CA LYS A 61 2.82 -12.32 9.06
C LYS A 61 4.13 -11.53 9.09
N PRO A 62 4.55 -11.03 10.26
CA PRO A 62 5.82 -10.32 10.39
C PRO A 62 6.99 -11.24 10.08
N LEU A 63 8.10 -10.69 9.58
CA LEU A 63 9.33 -11.45 9.37
C LEU A 63 9.97 -11.82 10.72
N THR A 64 10.46 -13.04 10.81
CA THR A 64 11.34 -13.50 11.89
C THR A 64 12.74 -13.70 11.29
N GLY A 65 13.68 -12.80 11.56
CA GLY A 65 15.04 -12.87 11.02
C GLY A 65 15.49 -11.59 10.31
N ALA A 66 16.44 -11.73 9.39
CA ALA A 66 17.00 -10.60 8.66
C ALA A 66 15.93 -9.90 7.80
N PRO A 67 15.96 -8.55 7.70
CA PRO A 67 15.03 -7.81 6.87
C PRO A 67 15.23 -8.14 5.39
N VAL A 68 14.12 -8.38 4.69
CA VAL A 68 14.09 -8.65 3.23
C VAL A 68 12.96 -7.88 2.57
N THR A 69 13.16 -7.48 1.30
CA THR A 69 12.11 -6.86 0.49
C THR A 69 11.05 -7.90 0.11
N ARG A 70 9.79 -7.70 0.54
CA ARG A 70 8.68 -8.65 0.32
C ARG A 70 7.68 -8.21 -0.74
N VAL A 71 7.71 -6.93 -1.13
CA VAL A 71 6.75 -6.32 -2.05
C VAL A 71 7.51 -5.38 -2.98
N VAL A 72 7.17 -5.43 -4.26
CA VAL A 72 7.66 -4.48 -5.27
C VAL A 72 6.44 -3.88 -5.96
N VAL A 73 6.39 -2.55 -6.01
CA VAL A 73 5.36 -1.81 -6.75
C VAL A 73 6.05 -1.12 -7.91
N LEU A 74 5.69 -1.51 -9.14
CA LEU A 74 6.25 -0.95 -10.36
C LEU A 74 5.29 0.08 -10.95
N VAL A 75 5.81 1.25 -11.30
CA VAL A 75 5.04 2.32 -11.93
C VAL A 75 5.84 2.95 -13.07
N PRO A 76 5.16 3.45 -14.12
CA PRO A 76 5.83 3.88 -15.35
C PRO A 76 6.60 5.20 -15.25
N THR A 77 6.32 6.05 -14.26
CA THR A 77 6.94 7.38 -14.14
C THR A 77 7.42 7.67 -12.73
N ARG A 78 8.45 8.52 -12.63
CA ARG A 78 9.01 8.98 -11.35
C ARG A 78 7.96 9.68 -10.49
N GLU A 79 7.19 10.57 -11.10
CA GLU A 79 6.17 11.38 -10.43
C GLU A 79 5.10 10.49 -9.81
N LEU A 80 4.68 9.44 -10.55
CA LEU A 80 3.73 8.46 -10.02
C LEU A 80 4.37 7.62 -8.91
N GLY A 81 5.66 7.28 -9.00
CA GLY A 81 6.41 6.61 -7.94
C GLY A 81 6.42 7.39 -6.64
N VAL A 82 6.72 8.68 -6.69
CA VAL A 82 6.68 9.58 -5.54
C VAL A 82 5.28 9.66 -4.94
N GLN A 83 4.23 9.76 -5.76
CA GLN A 83 2.84 9.79 -5.30
C GLN A 83 2.45 8.48 -4.60
N VAL A 84 2.75 7.33 -5.19
CA VAL A 84 2.47 6.01 -4.61
C VAL A 84 3.24 5.84 -3.31
N TYR A 85 4.51 6.23 -3.26
CA TYR A 85 5.34 6.18 -2.06
C TYR A 85 4.75 7.01 -0.91
N SER A 86 4.35 8.25 -1.19
CA SER A 86 3.74 9.14 -0.18
C SER A 86 2.46 8.54 0.41
N VAL A 87 1.54 8.06 -0.44
CA VAL A 87 0.32 7.39 0.03
C VAL A 87 0.64 6.13 0.84
N THR A 88 1.62 5.35 0.39
CA THR A 88 2.02 4.12 1.07
C THR A 88 2.60 4.41 2.45
N ARG A 89 3.42 5.47 2.59
CA ARG A 89 3.95 5.93 3.88
C ARG A 89 2.85 6.37 4.83
N GLN A 90 1.82 7.07 4.35
CA GLN A 90 0.66 7.46 5.17
C GLN A 90 -0.14 6.24 5.64
N LEU A 91 -0.37 5.26 4.76
CA LEU A 91 -1.07 4.02 5.12
C LEU A 91 -0.28 3.18 6.13
N ALA A 92 1.05 3.20 6.05
CA ALA A 92 1.94 2.43 6.91
C ALA A 92 2.41 3.19 8.16
N GLN A 93 1.94 4.42 8.40
CA GLN A 93 2.50 5.34 9.41
C GLN A 93 2.50 4.80 10.85
N PHE A 94 1.59 3.88 11.15
CA PHE A 94 1.49 3.24 12.47
C PHE A 94 2.16 1.85 12.51
N THR A 95 2.85 1.45 11.45
CA THR A 95 3.46 0.12 11.31
C THR A 95 4.98 0.21 11.40
N LYS A 96 5.65 -0.93 11.62
CA LYS A 96 7.12 -1.05 11.56
C LYS A 96 7.63 -1.45 10.17
N ILE A 97 6.81 -1.28 9.13
CA ILE A 97 7.16 -1.70 7.76
C ILE A 97 8.00 -0.59 7.12
N ASP A 98 9.20 -0.94 6.70
CA ASP A 98 10.05 -0.05 5.91
C ASP A 98 9.58 0.02 4.46
N ILE A 99 9.60 1.22 3.90
CA ILE A 99 9.19 1.50 2.53
C ILE A 99 10.31 2.30 1.88
N ALA A 100 10.84 1.79 0.78
CA ALA A 100 11.90 2.45 0.00
C ALA A 100 11.33 2.99 -1.33
N LEU A 101 12.00 3.97 -1.93
CA LEU A 101 11.63 4.54 -3.22
C LEU A 101 12.84 4.55 -4.15
N SER A 102 12.80 3.71 -5.18
CA SER A 102 13.81 3.71 -6.24
C SER A 102 13.26 4.36 -7.50
N VAL A 103 13.81 5.52 -7.86
CA VAL A 103 13.47 6.26 -9.09
C VAL A 103 14.70 7.01 -9.62
N GLY A 104 14.85 7.10 -10.94
CA GLY A 104 15.98 7.80 -11.56
C GLY A 104 16.06 9.29 -11.17
N GLY A 105 17.29 9.78 -10.99
CA GLY A 105 17.58 11.19 -10.71
C GLY A 105 17.44 11.62 -9.24
N LEU A 106 17.22 10.68 -8.31
CA LEU A 106 17.42 10.90 -6.87
C LEU A 106 18.78 10.32 -6.44
N ASP A 107 19.44 10.99 -5.50
CA ASP A 107 20.71 10.54 -4.95
C ASP A 107 20.54 9.18 -4.26
N VAL A 108 21.47 8.25 -4.48
CA VAL A 108 21.39 6.84 -4.04
C VAL A 108 21.27 6.72 -2.52
N LYS A 109 21.70 7.74 -1.78
CA LYS A 109 21.58 7.80 -0.31
C LYS A 109 20.16 8.05 0.20
N VAL A 110 19.25 8.48 -0.67
CA VAL A 110 17.84 8.79 -0.35
C VAL A 110 16.91 7.64 -0.76
N GLN A 111 17.42 6.65 -1.50
CA GLN A 111 16.64 5.56 -2.11
C GLN A 111 16.50 4.33 -1.21
#